data_AF-A0A1Q3ZGS2-F1
#
_entry.id   AF-A0A1Q3ZGS2-F1
#
_cell.length_a   1.000
_cell.length_b   1.000
_cell.length_c   1.000
_cell.angle_alpha   90.00
_cell.angle_beta   90.00
_cell.angle_gamma   90.00
#
_symmetry.space_group_name_H-M   'P 1'
#
loop_
_entity.id
_entity.type
_entity.pdbx_description
1 polymer ?
#
loop_
_entity_poly.entity_id
_entity_poly.type
_entity_poly.pdbx_seq_one_letter_code
_entity_poly.pdbx_strand_id
1 'polypeptide(L)'
;MKFKNILLAAFTGLAIFACNKHEIIPAPEQRVKLDFHFQGYMRGTFTEFTQNVDGFDLETNKTKTILPNSFSRATYYSMLKSNQKNISLKLLIGEALWDGLENADPDINAFTDMFKKYPTPKFNPGASMVAGNDTTAFDVEYKDVNGNIWKGDPNFTNTVEFTYLSQESDVTGDYMKYIAKMDVTLYRRWWEYHYDQLGLLDDSTEHYDYWQITNGVLKGWFKR
;
A
#
# COMPACT_ATOMS: atom_id res chain seq x y z
N MET A 1 47.55 64.83 7.34
CA MET A 1 47.55 63.82 6.24
C MET A 1 48.27 62.58 6.76
N LYS A 2 47.74 61.62 7.54
CA LYS A 2 46.45 60.91 7.61
C LYS A 2 46.04 60.24 6.28
N PHE A 3 46.07 58.91 6.29
CA PHE A 3 45.48 57.94 5.33
C PHE A 3 46.18 57.67 3.99
N LYS A 4 47.39 57.10 3.96
CA LYS A 4 47.90 56.47 2.72
C LYS A 4 48.46 55.04 2.80
N ASN A 5 48.62 54.44 3.98
CA ASN A 5 49.31 53.14 4.09
C ASN A 5 48.44 51.96 4.54
N ILE A 6 47.10 52.08 4.50
CA ILE A 6 46.17 51.00 4.92
C ILE A 6 45.32 50.51 3.73
N LEU A 7 45.92 50.43 2.53
CA LEU A 7 45.21 49.92 1.34
C LEU A 7 45.93 48.77 0.64
N LEU A 8 47.15 48.41 1.07
CA LEU A 8 47.94 47.34 0.45
C LEU A 8 47.90 46.01 1.22
N ALA A 9 47.31 45.98 2.43
CA ALA A 9 47.18 44.77 3.25
C ALA A 9 45.80 44.08 3.12
N ALA A 10 44.87 44.64 2.33
CA ALA A 10 43.50 44.13 2.22
C ALA A 10 43.24 43.25 0.99
N PHE A 11 44.21 43.10 0.08
CA PHE A 11 43.99 42.37 -1.18
C PHE A 11 44.63 40.98 -1.24
N THR A 12 45.46 40.61 -0.26
CA THR A 12 46.18 39.32 -0.23
C THR A 12 45.53 38.27 0.68
N GLY A 13 44.34 38.53 1.23
CA GLY A 13 43.68 37.66 2.21
C GLY A 13 42.43 36.92 1.72
N LEU A 14 41.98 37.12 0.47
CA LEU A 14 40.68 36.64 -0.01
C LEU A 14 40.73 35.44 -0.97
N ALA A 15 41.79 34.64 -0.96
CA ALA A 15 42.00 33.61 -1.98
C ALA A 15 42.09 32.15 -1.47
N ILE A 16 41.56 31.81 -0.28
CA ILE A 16 41.79 30.44 0.27
C ILE A 16 40.58 29.68 0.86
N PHE A 17 39.33 30.10 0.63
CA PHE A 17 38.17 29.31 1.10
C PHE A 17 37.19 28.85 0.01
N ALA A 18 37.56 28.89 -1.26
CA ALA A 18 36.81 28.19 -2.30
C ALA A 18 37.36 26.77 -2.47
N CYS A 19 37.27 25.95 -1.41
CA CYS A 19 37.27 24.51 -1.60
C CYS A 19 35.91 24.16 -2.21
N ASN A 20 35.80 24.34 -3.53
CA ASN A 20 34.70 23.76 -4.28
C ASN A 20 34.85 22.26 -4.11
N LYS A 21 34.10 21.68 -3.17
CA LYS A 21 33.90 20.23 -3.10
C LYS A 21 33.64 19.80 -4.52
N HIS A 22 34.49 18.94 -5.06
CA HIS A 22 34.19 18.28 -6.31
C HIS A 22 32.83 17.63 -6.09
N GLU A 23 31.81 18.09 -6.81
CA GLU A 23 30.48 17.51 -6.76
C GLU A 23 30.63 16.15 -7.43
N ILE A 24 31.00 15.15 -6.64
CA ILE A 24 30.97 13.76 -7.04
C ILE A 24 29.50 13.45 -7.16
N ILE A 25 28.98 13.50 -8.38
CA ILE A 25 27.66 12.96 -8.70
C ILE A 25 27.80 11.45 -8.42
N PRO A 26 27.17 10.91 -7.36
CA PRO A 26 27.23 9.48 -7.11
C PRO A 26 26.69 8.75 -8.34
N ALA A 27 27.30 7.60 -8.66
CA ALA A 27 26.81 6.78 -9.75
C ALA A 27 25.31 6.53 -9.59
N PRO A 28 24.52 6.52 -10.68
CA PRO A 28 23.10 6.29 -10.61
C PRO A 28 22.84 4.97 -9.89
N GLU A 29 22.10 5.03 -8.78
CA GLU A 29 21.69 3.85 -8.05
C GLU A 29 20.73 3.04 -8.93
N GLN A 30 21.02 1.76 -9.12
CA GLN A 30 20.10 0.86 -9.81
C GLN A 30 18.83 0.74 -8.96
N ARG A 31 17.70 1.20 -9.50
CA ARG A 31 16.38 1.09 -8.88
C ARG A 31 15.54 0.04 -9.57
N VAL A 32 14.77 -0.70 -8.80
CA VAL A 32 13.76 -1.62 -9.32
C VAL A 32 12.71 -0.81 -10.07
N LYS A 33 12.36 -1.26 -11.28
CA LYS A 33 11.25 -0.67 -12.03
C LYS A 33 9.92 -1.11 -11.43
N LEU A 34 9.22 -0.18 -10.82
CA LEU A 34 7.92 -0.36 -10.19
C LEU A 34 6.85 0.35 -11.03
N ASP A 35 6.07 -0.46 -11.75
CA ASP A 35 4.95 0.00 -12.57
C ASP A 35 3.65 -0.60 -12.02
N PHE A 36 2.60 0.21 -11.89
CA PHE A 36 1.26 -0.29 -11.58
C PHE A 36 0.23 0.03 -12.67
N HIS A 37 -0.80 -0.80 -12.74
CA HIS A 37 -1.96 -0.59 -13.59
C HIS A 37 -3.13 -1.44 -13.08
N PHE A 38 -4.33 -0.88 -13.10
CA PHE A 38 -5.58 -1.58 -12.80
C PHE A 38 -6.56 -1.43 -13.96
N GLN A 39 -7.26 -2.52 -14.27
CA GLN A 39 -8.42 -2.50 -15.15
C GLN A 39 -9.47 -3.51 -14.69
N GLY A 40 -10.75 -3.25 -14.93
CA GLY A 40 -11.84 -4.18 -14.63
C GLY A 40 -13.20 -3.50 -14.62
N TYR A 41 -14.25 -4.25 -14.30
CA TYR A 41 -15.59 -3.68 -14.17
C TYR A 41 -15.90 -3.37 -12.71
N MET A 42 -16.21 -2.10 -12.43
CA MET A 42 -16.61 -1.62 -11.11
C MET A 42 -18.04 -1.10 -11.21
N ARG A 43 -18.97 -1.70 -10.46
CA ARG A 43 -20.41 -1.40 -10.56
C ARG A 43 -20.97 -1.58 -11.99
N GLY A 44 -20.42 -2.55 -12.73
CA GLY A 44 -20.79 -2.83 -14.12
C GLY A 44 -20.16 -1.90 -15.17
N THR A 45 -19.43 -0.86 -14.75
CA THR A 45 -18.73 0.07 -15.65
C THR A 45 -17.25 -0.31 -15.77
N PHE A 46 -16.73 -0.38 -16.99
CA PHE A 46 -15.29 -0.57 -17.20
C PHE A 46 -14.52 0.62 -16.63
N THR A 47 -13.57 0.34 -15.75
CA THR A 47 -12.75 1.31 -15.04
C THR A 47 -11.28 0.94 -15.23
N GLU A 48 -10.45 1.96 -15.45
CA GLU A 48 -9.01 1.83 -15.58
C GLU A 48 -8.31 2.85 -14.70
N PHE A 49 -7.27 2.42 -13.98
CA PHE A 49 -6.35 3.30 -13.24
C PHE A 49 -4.92 3.03 -13.67
N THR A 50 -4.24 4.07 -14.15
CA THR A 50 -2.89 3.97 -14.71
C THR A 50 -1.95 4.91 -13.97
N GLN A 51 -0.71 4.47 -13.77
CA GLN A 51 0.30 5.24 -13.06
C GLN A 51 0.54 6.62 -13.65
N ASN A 52 0.60 7.61 -12.78
CA ASN A 52 0.78 9.03 -13.09
C ASN A 52 -0.35 9.65 -13.94
N VAL A 53 -1.44 8.93 -14.19
CA VAL A 53 -2.66 9.48 -14.81
C VAL A 53 -3.61 9.88 -13.68
N ASP A 54 -4.23 11.05 -13.77
CA ASP A 54 -5.13 11.59 -12.73
C ASP A 54 -4.54 11.55 -11.30
N GLY A 55 -3.21 11.65 -11.18
CA GLY A 55 -2.52 11.61 -9.90
C GLY A 55 -2.52 10.24 -9.21
N PHE A 56 -2.86 9.15 -9.91
CA PHE A 56 -2.79 7.81 -9.36
C PHE A 56 -1.34 7.34 -9.18
N ASP A 57 -1.04 6.87 -7.97
CA ASP A 57 0.19 6.16 -7.61
C ASP A 57 -0.15 4.91 -6.79
N LEU A 58 0.80 3.98 -6.66
CA LEU A 58 0.65 2.78 -5.83
C LEU A 58 1.53 2.88 -4.57
N GLU A 59 0.87 2.92 -3.43
CA GLU A 59 1.52 2.91 -2.12
C GLU A 59 1.50 1.52 -1.51
N THR A 60 2.60 1.14 -0.90
CA THR A 60 2.74 -0.13 -0.20
C THR A 60 3.12 0.10 1.24
N ASN A 61 2.57 -0.71 2.14
CA ASN A 61 2.98 -0.72 3.54
C ASN A 61 2.67 -2.08 4.16
N LYS A 62 3.01 -2.21 5.44
CA LYS A 62 2.73 -3.38 6.25
C LYS A 62 2.23 -2.98 7.61
N THR A 63 1.37 -3.80 8.19
CA THR A 63 0.96 -3.70 9.59
C THR A 63 1.56 -4.88 10.33
N LYS A 64 2.19 -4.62 11.47
CA LYS A 64 2.88 -5.62 12.28
C LYS A 64 2.18 -5.81 13.62
N THR A 65 2.02 -7.06 14.02
CA THR A 65 1.61 -7.45 15.38
C THR A 65 2.75 -8.25 15.99
N ILE A 66 3.43 -7.65 16.96
CA ILE A 66 4.55 -8.30 17.67
C ILE A 66 3.98 -9.09 18.84
N LEU A 67 4.25 -10.39 18.87
CA LEU A 67 3.79 -11.29 19.93
C LEU A 67 5.00 -11.85 20.69
N PRO A 68 5.00 -11.80 22.03
CA PRO A 68 6.17 -12.23 22.82
C PRO A 68 6.28 -13.75 23.01
N ASN A 69 5.19 -14.50 22.87
CA ASN A 69 5.14 -15.95 23.16
C ASN A 69 4.71 -16.79 21.95
N SER A 70 4.73 -16.20 20.74
CA SER A 70 4.36 -16.86 19.50
C SER A 70 4.92 -16.10 18.30
N PHE A 71 4.82 -16.66 17.10
CA PHE A 71 5.21 -15.95 15.88
C PHE A 71 4.46 -14.62 15.75
N SER A 72 5.21 -13.55 15.49
CA SER A 72 4.71 -12.24 15.12
C SER A 72 4.14 -12.27 13.69
N ARG A 73 3.32 -11.28 13.35
CA ARG A 73 2.49 -11.29 12.13
C ARG A 73 2.57 -9.97 11.37
N ALA A 74 2.65 -10.05 10.05
CA ALA A 74 2.84 -8.88 9.18
C ALA A 74 1.91 -8.97 7.98
N THR A 75 0.85 -8.18 8.00
CA THR A 75 -0.08 -8.05 6.87
C THR A 75 0.44 -6.99 5.92
N TYR A 76 0.52 -7.32 4.63
CA TYR A 76 0.99 -6.39 3.61
C TYR A 76 -0.18 -5.82 2.84
N TYR A 77 -0.04 -4.57 2.39
CA TYR A 77 -0.99 -4.01 1.42
C TYR A 77 -0.28 -3.32 0.27
N SER A 78 -1.00 -3.29 -0.84
CA SER A 78 -0.75 -2.44 -1.99
C SER A 78 -2.00 -1.64 -2.26
N MET A 79 -1.87 -0.32 -2.34
CA MET A 79 -2.98 0.60 -2.42
C MET A 79 -2.72 1.56 -3.57
N LEU A 80 -3.46 1.40 -4.66
CA LEU A 80 -3.55 2.47 -5.63
C LEU A 80 -4.38 3.59 -5.03
N LYS A 81 -3.90 4.83 -5.12
CA LYS A 81 -4.61 6.01 -4.65
C LYS A 81 -4.30 7.19 -5.56
N SER A 82 -5.24 8.11 -5.67
CA SER A 82 -5.00 9.38 -6.35
C SER A 82 -4.73 10.50 -5.34
N ASN A 83 -3.79 11.38 -5.65
CA ASN A 83 -3.60 12.66 -4.94
C ASN A 83 -4.49 13.80 -5.49
N GLN A 84 -5.20 13.57 -6.60
CA GLN A 84 -6.11 14.52 -7.25
C GLN A 84 -7.59 14.14 -7.08
N LYS A 85 -7.88 12.84 -6.97
CA LYS A 85 -9.22 12.27 -6.80
C LYS A 85 -9.29 11.55 -5.46
N ASN A 86 -10.43 11.63 -4.79
CA ASN A 86 -10.65 10.93 -3.52
C ASN A 86 -10.96 9.43 -3.73
N ILE A 87 -10.18 8.73 -4.54
CA ILE A 87 -10.39 7.32 -4.89
C ILE A 87 -9.17 6.52 -4.45
N SER A 88 -9.40 5.33 -3.89
CA SER A 88 -8.34 4.35 -3.64
C SER A 88 -8.86 2.91 -3.70
N LEU A 89 -8.05 1.99 -4.20
CA LEU A 89 -8.29 0.55 -4.13
C LEU A 89 -7.08 -0.10 -3.42
N LYS A 90 -7.35 -0.79 -2.32
CA LYS A 90 -6.35 -1.43 -1.47
C LYS A 90 -6.54 -2.93 -1.52
N LEU A 91 -5.51 -3.65 -1.93
CA LEU A 91 -5.41 -5.09 -1.86
C LEU A 91 -4.52 -5.46 -0.66
N LEU A 92 -5.13 -6.13 0.32
CA LEU A 92 -4.44 -6.70 1.46
C LEU A 92 -4.12 -8.16 1.17
N ILE A 93 -2.94 -8.59 1.60
CA ILE A 93 -2.50 -9.97 1.58
C ILE A 93 -2.03 -10.32 2.99
N GLY A 94 -2.17 -11.60 3.34
CA GLY A 94 -2.14 -12.00 4.72
C GLY A 94 -0.80 -11.93 5.41
N GLU A 95 -0.72 -12.65 6.53
CA GLU A 95 0.33 -12.40 7.51
C GLU A 95 1.58 -13.22 7.21
N ALA A 96 2.72 -12.55 6.99
CA ALA A 96 4.02 -13.21 7.08
C ALA A 96 4.33 -13.45 8.57
N LEU A 97 4.75 -14.67 8.88
CA LEU A 97 5.10 -15.10 10.24
C LEU A 97 6.61 -15.02 10.45
N TRP A 98 7.06 -14.46 11.58
CA TRP A 98 8.47 -14.43 11.96
C TRP A 98 8.65 -14.30 13.47
N ASP A 99 9.88 -14.53 13.94
CA ASP A 99 10.25 -14.23 15.32
C ASP A 99 10.46 -12.72 15.52
N GLY A 100 9.45 -12.07 16.09
CA GLY A 100 9.45 -10.63 16.35
C GLY A 100 10.29 -10.18 17.53
N LEU A 101 10.81 -11.11 18.34
CA LEU A 101 11.76 -10.80 19.41
C LEU A 101 13.20 -10.81 18.90
N GLU A 102 13.50 -11.66 17.92
CA GLU A 102 14.81 -11.69 17.27
C GLU A 102 14.94 -10.65 16.16
N ASN A 103 13.88 -10.41 15.38
CA ASN A 103 13.90 -9.53 14.21
C ASN A 103 12.75 -8.54 14.21
N ALA A 104 13.01 -7.30 13.79
CA ALA A 104 11.98 -6.26 13.72
C ALA A 104 10.95 -6.50 12.59
N ASP A 105 11.32 -7.27 11.56
CA ASP A 105 10.54 -7.50 10.35
C ASP A 105 10.72 -8.96 9.85
N PRO A 106 9.75 -9.52 9.12
CA PRO A 106 9.96 -10.78 8.39
C PRO A 106 11.16 -10.66 7.47
N ASP A 107 11.99 -11.70 7.41
CA ASP A 107 13.08 -11.74 6.44
C ASP A 107 12.56 -11.87 4.99
N ILE A 108 13.47 -11.74 4.02
CA ILE A 108 13.14 -11.83 2.60
C ILE A 108 12.54 -13.18 2.21
N ASN A 109 12.91 -14.27 2.88
CA ASN A 109 12.40 -15.61 2.59
C ASN A 109 10.97 -15.74 3.11
N ALA A 110 10.71 -15.37 4.36
CA ALA A 110 9.37 -15.36 4.95
C ALA A 110 8.41 -14.47 4.14
N PHE A 111 8.87 -13.29 3.72
CA PHE A 111 8.11 -12.41 2.82
C PHE A 111 7.80 -13.08 1.49
N THR A 112 8.81 -13.68 0.84
CA THR A 112 8.68 -14.30 -0.49
C THR A 112 7.81 -15.56 -0.48
N ASP A 113 8.01 -16.41 0.52
CA ASP A 113 7.35 -17.71 0.65
C ASP A 113 5.85 -17.56 0.87
N MET A 114 5.44 -16.51 1.61
CA MET A 114 4.03 -16.16 1.80
C MET A 114 3.29 -16.04 0.46
N PHE A 115 3.87 -15.35 -0.52
CA PHE A 115 3.24 -15.17 -1.83
C PHE A 115 3.31 -16.42 -2.70
N LYS A 116 4.46 -17.11 -2.70
CA LYS A 116 4.69 -18.25 -3.61
C LYS A 116 3.94 -19.51 -3.19
N LYS A 117 3.78 -19.73 -1.88
CA LYS A 117 3.12 -20.94 -1.34
C LYS A 117 1.62 -20.95 -1.65
N TYR A 118 1.00 -19.78 -1.75
CA TYR A 118 -0.44 -19.63 -1.90
C TYR A 118 -0.78 -18.53 -2.93
N PRO A 119 -0.62 -18.81 -4.23
CA PRO A 119 -0.97 -17.84 -5.28
C PRO A 119 -2.48 -17.55 -5.33
N THR A 120 -3.31 -18.41 -4.74
CA THR A 120 -4.77 -18.24 -4.62
C THR A 120 -5.17 -18.20 -3.15
N PRO A 121 -4.85 -17.12 -2.42
CA PRO A 121 -5.20 -17.00 -1.01
C PRO A 121 -6.72 -17.02 -0.83
N LYS A 122 -7.17 -17.42 0.37
CA LYS A 122 -8.59 -17.43 0.70
C LYS A 122 -9.03 -16.06 1.18
N PHE A 123 -10.26 -15.67 0.87
CA PHE A 123 -10.80 -14.43 1.39
C PHE A 123 -10.93 -14.52 2.92
N ASN A 124 -10.43 -13.52 3.64
CA ASN A 124 -10.68 -13.33 5.06
C ASN A 124 -10.63 -11.82 5.36
N PRO A 125 -11.66 -11.23 5.98
CA PRO A 125 -11.64 -9.81 6.32
C PRO A 125 -10.37 -9.41 7.10
N GLY A 126 -9.75 -8.30 6.70
CA GLY A 126 -8.47 -7.85 7.24
C GLY A 126 -7.26 -8.67 6.79
N ALA A 127 -7.46 -9.61 5.86
CA ALA A 127 -6.45 -10.55 5.36
C ALA A 127 -5.73 -11.36 6.45
N SER A 128 -6.33 -11.61 7.63
CA SER A 128 -5.69 -12.48 8.63
C SER A 128 -5.59 -13.92 8.11
N MET A 129 -4.53 -14.65 8.48
CA MET A 129 -4.40 -16.06 8.07
C MET A 129 -5.65 -16.86 8.44
N VAL A 130 -6.07 -17.76 7.55
CA VAL A 130 -7.22 -18.63 7.84
C VAL A 130 -6.78 -19.69 8.86
N ALA A 131 -7.58 -19.88 9.91
CA ALA A 131 -7.26 -20.83 10.97
C ALA A 131 -7.44 -22.28 10.49
N GLY A 132 -6.47 -23.14 10.82
CA GLY A 132 -6.56 -24.60 10.59
C GLY A 132 -6.07 -25.09 9.23
N ASN A 133 -5.60 -24.21 8.35
CA ASN A 133 -5.15 -24.53 7.00
C ASN A 133 -3.82 -23.86 6.60
N ASP A 134 -3.19 -23.09 7.50
CA ASP A 134 -1.92 -22.38 7.29
C ASP A 134 -1.85 -21.57 5.98
N THR A 135 -3.00 -21.22 5.39
CA THR A 135 -3.08 -20.51 4.12
C THR A 135 -3.09 -19.01 4.36
N THR A 136 -2.39 -18.27 3.50
CA THR A 136 -2.50 -16.82 3.46
C THR A 136 -3.92 -16.41 3.07
N ALA A 137 -4.33 -15.24 3.52
CA ALA A 137 -5.61 -14.67 3.16
C ALA A 137 -5.45 -13.38 2.36
N PHE A 138 -6.54 -12.92 1.76
CA PHE A 138 -6.60 -11.62 1.13
C PHE A 138 -7.88 -10.88 1.55
N ASP A 139 -7.83 -9.57 1.40
CA ASP A 139 -8.99 -8.69 1.52
C ASP A 139 -8.84 -7.50 0.56
N VAL A 140 -9.95 -6.85 0.23
CA VAL A 140 -9.99 -5.68 -0.64
C VAL A 140 -10.81 -4.58 0.02
N GLU A 141 -10.27 -3.37 0.01
CA GLU A 141 -10.96 -2.16 0.45
C GLU A 141 -10.96 -1.13 -0.67
N TYR A 142 -12.10 -0.50 -0.91
CA TYR A 142 -12.24 0.57 -1.88
C TYR A 142 -12.80 1.83 -1.23
N LYS A 143 -12.22 2.99 -1.56
CA LYS A 143 -12.76 4.30 -1.21
C LYS A 143 -13.30 4.95 -2.46
N ASP A 144 -14.59 5.31 -2.45
CA ASP A 144 -15.21 6.00 -3.57
C ASP A 144 -15.00 7.52 -3.52
N VAL A 145 -15.39 8.21 -4.61
CA VAL A 145 -15.27 9.66 -4.76
C VAL A 145 -15.95 10.47 -3.65
N ASN A 146 -16.99 9.91 -3.02
CA ASN A 146 -17.74 10.55 -1.94
C ASN A 146 -17.09 10.28 -0.56
N GLY A 147 -15.98 9.56 -0.52
CA GLY A 147 -15.27 9.19 0.70
C GLY A 147 -15.85 7.96 1.41
N ASN A 148 -16.80 7.26 0.81
CA ASN A 148 -17.34 6.04 1.41
C ASN A 148 -16.33 4.91 1.31
N ILE A 149 -16.17 4.15 2.39
CA ILE A 149 -15.30 2.98 2.45
C ILE A 149 -16.16 1.72 2.24
N TRP A 150 -15.74 0.91 1.29
CA TRP A 150 -16.34 -0.36 0.91
C TRP A 150 -15.33 -1.47 1.20
N LYS A 151 -15.77 -2.55 1.84
CA LYS A 151 -14.91 -3.68 2.27
C LYS A 151 -15.36 -4.97 1.62
N GLY A 152 -14.47 -5.95 1.48
CA GLY A 152 -14.84 -7.29 1.00
C GLY A 152 -15.90 -7.93 1.89
N ASP A 153 -16.96 -8.48 1.29
CA ASP A 153 -18.04 -9.11 2.04
C ASP A 153 -17.77 -10.60 2.29
N PRO A 154 -17.68 -11.07 3.55
CA PRO A 154 -17.47 -12.48 3.87
C PRO A 154 -18.62 -13.41 3.49
N ASN A 155 -19.81 -12.89 3.19
CA ASN A 155 -20.97 -13.69 2.81
C ASN A 155 -20.98 -14.05 1.32
N PHE A 156 -20.11 -13.44 0.51
CA PHE A 156 -19.98 -13.71 -0.91
C PHE A 156 -18.69 -14.46 -1.20
N THR A 157 -18.69 -15.18 -2.32
CA THR A 157 -17.46 -15.78 -2.84
C THR A 157 -16.59 -14.69 -3.45
N ASN A 158 -15.48 -14.39 -2.79
CA ASN A 158 -14.46 -13.49 -3.30
C ASN A 158 -13.23 -14.31 -3.70
N THR A 159 -12.63 -13.96 -4.83
CA THR A 159 -11.44 -14.63 -5.33
C THR A 159 -10.36 -13.64 -5.71
N VAL A 160 -9.11 -14.02 -5.44
CA VAL A 160 -7.93 -13.41 -6.04
C VAL A 160 -6.96 -14.50 -6.46
N GLU A 161 -6.34 -14.33 -7.63
CA GLU A 161 -5.27 -15.16 -8.13
C GLU A 161 -4.06 -14.27 -8.45
N PHE A 162 -2.95 -14.53 -7.77
CA PHE A 162 -1.67 -13.90 -8.03
C PHE A 162 -0.89 -14.70 -9.07
N THR A 163 -0.50 -14.01 -10.12
CA THR A 163 0.39 -14.48 -11.18
C THR A 163 1.59 -13.54 -11.29
N TYR A 164 2.62 -13.93 -12.05
CA TYR A 164 3.82 -13.11 -12.27
C TYR A 164 4.48 -12.64 -10.95
N LEU A 165 4.61 -13.57 -9.98
CA LEU A 165 5.29 -13.30 -8.71
C LEU A 165 6.80 -13.22 -8.93
N SER A 166 7.37 -12.01 -8.85
CA SER A 166 8.80 -11.77 -9.04
C SER A 166 9.35 -10.96 -7.86
N GLN A 167 10.31 -11.54 -7.14
CA GLN A 167 11.02 -10.86 -6.07
C GLN A 167 12.20 -10.08 -6.65
N GLU A 168 12.27 -8.79 -6.33
CA GLU A 168 13.40 -7.92 -6.69
C GLU A 168 13.76 -7.01 -5.51
N SER A 169 15.01 -6.59 -5.43
CA SER A 169 15.52 -5.73 -4.36
C SER A 169 16.32 -4.57 -4.96
N ASP A 170 16.26 -3.41 -4.31
CA ASP A 170 17.20 -2.31 -4.52
C ASP A 170 17.57 -1.65 -3.18
N VAL A 171 18.28 -0.53 -3.26
CA VAL A 171 18.72 0.26 -2.11
C VAL A 171 17.56 0.79 -1.25
N THR A 172 16.34 0.82 -1.78
CA THR A 172 15.15 1.35 -1.10
C THR A 172 14.28 0.26 -0.47
N GLY A 173 14.50 -1.01 -0.80
CA GLY A 173 13.86 -2.15 -0.14
C GLY A 173 13.70 -3.40 -1.01
N ASP A 174 12.95 -4.35 -0.47
CA ASP A 174 12.60 -5.60 -1.14
C ASP A 174 11.15 -5.58 -1.59
N TYR A 175 10.92 -6.05 -2.82
CA TYR A 175 9.64 -5.96 -3.50
C TYR A 175 9.18 -7.33 -3.97
N MET A 176 7.87 -7.57 -3.89
CA MET A 176 7.20 -8.67 -4.57
C MET A 176 6.28 -8.09 -5.64
N LYS A 177 6.68 -8.16 -6.90
CA LYS A 177 5.85 -7.75 -8.05
C LYS A 177 4.80 -8.82 -8.31
N TYR A 178 3.64 -8.41 -8.77
CA TYR A 178 2.53 -9.32 -9.03
C TYR A 178 1.58 -8.82 -10.13
N ILE A 179 0.79 -9.75 -10.67
CA ILE A 179 -0.47 -9.48 -11.37
C ILE A 179 -1.57 -10.24 -10.64
N ALA A 180 -2.50 -9.53 -10.02
CA ALA A 180 -3.62 -10.06 -9.26
C ALA A 180 -4.90 -9.98 -10.10
N LYS A 181 -5.51 -11.13 -10.38
CA LYS A 181 -6.85 -11.21 -10.97
C LYS A 181 -7.86 -11.37 -9.86
N MET A 182 -8.89 -10.54 -9.81
CA MET A 182 -9.83 -10.52 -8.70
C MET A 182 -11.28 -10.36 -9.13
N ASP A 183 -12.15 -11.05 -8.40
CA ASP A 183 -13.59 -10.89 -8.41
C ASP A 183 -14.03 -10.77 -6.95
N VAL A 184 -14.54 -9.60 -6.56
CA VAL A 184 -14.82 -9.27 -5.16
C VAL A 184 -16.14 -8.52 -5.06
N THR A 185 -17.00 -8.99 -4.17
CA THR A 185 -18.19 -8.26 -3.74
C THR A 185 -17.81 -7.36 -2.57
N LEU A 186 -18.04 -6.07 -2.75
CA LEU A 186 -17.77 -5.05 -1.76
C LEU A 186 -19.08 -4.57 -1.14
N TYR A 187 -19.07 -4.44 0.18
CA TYR A 187 -20.20 -3.91 0.92
C TYR A 187 -19.82 -2.65 1.70
N ARG A 188 -20.82 -1.82 1.93
CA ARG A 188 -20.75 -0.71 2.87
C ARG A 188 -21.92 -0.83 3.82
N ARG A 189 -21.64 -0.58 5.09
CA ARG A 189 -22.65 -0.43 6.13
C ARG A 189 -22.79 1.04 6.53
N TRP A 190 -24.03 1.47 6.74
CA TRP A 190 -24.34 2.80 7.27
C TRP A 190 -25.59 2.75 8.16
N TRP A 191 -25.75 3.77 9.02
CA TRP A 191 -26.90 3.90 9.91
C TRP A 191 -27.72 5.11 9.53
N GLU A 192 -29.03 4.93 9.50
CA GLU A 192 -30.02 5.99 9.47
C GLU A 192 -30.49 6.25 10.90
N TYR A 193 -30.43 7.50 11.36
CA TYR A 193 -30.83 7.88 12.72
C TYR A 193 -32.15 8.66 12.66
N HIS A 194 -33.13 8.21 13.42
CA HIS A 194 -34.42 8.88 13.58
C HIS A 194 -34.43 9.59 14.93
N TYR A 195 -34.73 10.88 14.90
CA TYR A 195 -34.81 11.73 16.09
C TYR A 195 -36.26 12.10 16.38
N ASP A 196 -36.63 12.15 17.65
CA ASP A 196 -37.94 12.60 18.10
C ASP A 196 -38.10 14.14 17.93
N GLN A 197 -39.27 14.66 18.29
CA GLN A 197 -39.56 16.10 18.21
C GLN A 197 -38.73 16.96 19.18
N LEU A 198 -38.06 16.35 20.16
CA LEU A 198 -37.16 17.01 21.11
C LEU A 198 -35.69 16.94 20.66
N GLY A 199 -35.40 16.29 19.52
CA GLY A 199 -34.06 16.08 19.00
C GLY A 199 -33.28 14.98 19.72
N LEU A 200 -33.97 14.13 20.49
CA LEU A 200 -33.39 12.94 21.10
C LEU A 200 -33.42 11.78 20.10
N LEU A 201 -32.37 10.94 20.14
CA LEU A 201 -32.33 9.75 19.30
C LEU A 201 -33.45 8.79 19.74
N ASP A 202 -34.36 8.50 18.82
CA ASP A 202 -35.49 7.59 19.03
C ASP A 202 -35.12 6.18 18.55
N ASP A 203 -34.67 6.07 17.31
CA ASP A 203 -34.30 4.79 16.69
C ASP A 203 -33.14 4.95 15.69
N SER A 204 -32.51 3.83 15.34
CA SER A 204 -31.55 3.75 14.25
C SER A 204 -31.75 2.50 13.40
N THR A 205 -31.79 2.66 12.08
CA THR A 205 -31.86 1.56 11.13
C THR A 205 -30.49 1.31 10.51
N GLU A 206 -30.03 0.06 10.51
CA GLU A 206 -28.79 -0.35 9.83
C GLU A 206 -29.09 -0.71 8.37
N HIS A 207 -28.32 -0.14 7.45
CA HIS A 207 -28.44 -0.35 6.01
C HIS A 207 -27.16 -0.92 5.42
N TYR A 208 -27.31 -1.70 4.35
CA TYR A 208 -26.23 -2.34 3.63
C TYR A 208 -26.35 -2.08 2.13
N ASP A 209 -25.26 -1.60 1.54
CA ASP A 209 -25.12 -1.45 0.09
C ASP A 209 -24.06 -2.41 -0.43
N TYR A 210 -24.25 -2.90 -1.65
CA TYR A 210 -23.36 -3.87 -2.28
C TYR A 210 -23.07 -3.50 -3.74
N TRP A 211 -21.86 -3.83 -4.19
CA TRP A 211 -21.51 -3.86 -5.61
C TRP A 211 -20.27 -4.71 -5.83
N GLN A 212 -19.93 -4.99 -7.10
CA GLN A 212 -18.86 -5.93 -7.44
C GLN A 212 -17.75 -5.28 -8.27
N ILE A 213 -16.53 -5.69 -7.96
CA ILE A 213 -15.40 -5.67 -8.90
C ILE A 213 -15.43 -7.01 -9.63
N THR A 214 -15.50 -7.00 -10.96
CA THR A 214 -15.45 -8.21 -11.78
C THR A 214 -14.40 -8.10 -12.87
N ASN A 215 -13.74 -9.22 -13.19
CA ASN A 215 -12.60 -9.27 -14.11
C ASN A 215 -11.51 -8.23 -13.76
N GLY A 216 -11.31 -7.96 -12.47
CA GLY A 216 -10.31 -7.00 -12.01
C GLY A 216 -8.91 -7.55 -12.25
N VAL A 217 -8.02 -6.77 -12.86
CA VAL A 217 -6.62 -7.10 -13.05
C VAL A 217 -5.78 -5.97 -12.50
N LEU A 218 -5.07 -6.23 -11.41
CA LEU A 218 -4.14 -5.30 -10.77
C LEU A 218 -2.71 -5.77 -10.97
N LYS A 219 -1.93 -5.01 -11.75
CA LYS A 219 -0.46 -5.10 -11.77
C LYS A 219 0.08 -4.17 -10.70
N GLY A 220 0.93 -4.67 -9.82
CA GLY A 220 1.51 -3.87 -8.74
C GLY A 220 2.65 -4.58 -8.03
N TRP A 221 2.95 -4.13 -6.82
CA TRP A 221 3.94 -4.73 -5.95
C TRP A 221 3.53 -4.62 -4.48
N PHE A 222 4.11 -5.48 -3.64
CA PHE A 222 4.19 -5.31 -2.19
C PHE A 222 5.62 -4.96 -1.81
N LYS A 223 5.82 -4.30 -0.66
CA LYS A 223 7.14 -3.96 -0.13
C LYS A 223 7.33 -4.59 1.24
N ARG A 224 8.49 -5.22 1.47
CA ARG A 224 8.81 -5.95 2.70
C ARG A 224 8.91 -5.08 3.93
#